data_AF-A0A8H6FWI7-F1
#
_entry.id   AF-A0A8H6FWI7-F1
#
_cell.length_a   1.000
_cell.length_b   1.000
_cell.length_c   1.000
_cell.angle_alpha   90.00
_cell.angle_beta   90.00
_cell.angle_gamma   90.00
#
_symmetry.space_group_name_H-M   'P 1'
#
loop_
_entity.id
_entity.type
_entity.pdbx_description
1 polymer ?
#
loop_
_entity_poly.entity_id
_entity_poly.type
_entity_poly.pdbx_seq_one_letter_code
_entity_poly.pdbx_strand_id
1 'polypeptide(L)'
;MDFLMWLSNGNSMPFIPIFALVFLGILSFLYFRAFGGLLGQISGPFDARFSRLWMIQHSWQGNMHKRMLELRKRYENHVRTGPNEVSVADLSAIKKIYTAGTKFSKSIRYGLFQGHRKFDLSAERNECIHSSQRRLVSQIYSMEALKDLEQYVDDAVVHFSRKMQDRLG
;
A
#
# COMPACT_ATOMS: atom_id res chain seq x y z
N MET A 1 27.60 50.65 2.76
CA MET A 1 27.92 50.55 4.21
C MET A 1 26.69 50.15 5.03
N ASP A 2 25.53 49.92 4.41
CA ASP A 2 24.25 49.72 5.11
C ASP A 2 23.99 48.26 5.52
N PHE A 3 24.58 47.29 4.83
CA PHE A 3 24.44 45.86 5.17
C PHE A 3 25.15 45.49 6.49
N LEU A 4 26.30 46.11 6.76
CA LEU A 4 27.06 45.89 8.00
C LEU A 4 26.50 46.69 9.19
N MET A 5 25.92 47.88 8.96
CA MET A 5 25.20 48.63 10.00
C MET A 5 23.88 47.97 10.40
N TRP A 6 23.25 47.25 9.47
CA TRP A 6 22.01 46.51 9.73
C TRP A 6 22.23 45.27 10.63
N LEU A 7 23.38 44.59 10.54
CA LEU A 7 23.77 43.48 11.45
C LEU A 7 24.08 43.94 12.89
N SER A 8 24.44 45.20 13.09
CA SER A 8 24.79 45.77 14.40
C SER A 8 23.58 46.24 15.21
N ASN A 9 22.44 46.48 14.57
CA ASN A 9 21.20 46.82 15.24
C ASN A 9 20.48 45.52 15.61
N GLY A 10 20.25 45.29 16.90
CA GLY A 10 19.59 44.09 17.47
C GLY A 10 18.13 43.85 17.05
N ASN A 11 17.72 44.32 15.86
CA ASN A 11 16.49 43.93 15.22
C ASN A 11 16.68 42.53 14.61
N SER A 12 16.30 41.51 15.38
CA SER A 12 16.07 40.17 14.86
C SER A 12 15.28 40.27 13.55
N MET A 13 15.85 39.80 12.43
CA MET A 13 15.15 39.70 11.13
C MET A 13 13.69 39.26 11.39
N PRO A 14 12.65 40.02 10.95
CA PRO A 14 11.26 39.63 11.18
C PRO A 14 10.92 38.27 10.54
N PHE A 15 11.78 37.78 9.65
CA PHE A 15 11.68 36.47 9.04
C PHE A 15 12.02 35.32 10.00
N ILE A 16 12.96 35.48 10.94
CA ILE A 16 13.35 34.42 11.89
C ILE A 16 12.16 33.93 12.75
N PRO A 17 11.36 34.81 13.40
CA PRO A 17 10.21 34.36 14.17
C PRO A 17 9.11 33.77 13.27
N ILE A 18 8.94 34.26 12.04
CA ILE A 18 7.98 33.69 11.08
C ILE A 18 8.40 32.27 10.68
N PHE A 19 9.66 32.07 10.33
CA PHE A 19 10.21 30.74 10.02
C PHE A 19 10.11 29.80 11.22
N ALA A 20 10.39 30.29 12.43
CA ALA A 20 10.25 29.51 13.66
C ALA A 20 8.78 29.10 13.92
N LEU A 21 7.82 30.00 13.73
CA LEU A 21 6.39 29.72 13.86
C LEU A 21 5.89 28.72 12.82
N VAL A 22 6.30 28.87 11.56
CA VAL A 22 5.98 27.91 10.49
C VAL A 22 6.57 26.54 10.80
N PHE A 23 7.84 26.50 11.24
CA PHE A 23 8.51 25.26 11.63
C PHE A 23 7.79 24.56 12.80
N LEU A 24 7.45 25.30 13.86
CA LEU A 24 6.66 24.80 14.98
C LEU A 24 5.28 24.31 14.54
N GLY A 25 4.62 25.03 13.62
CA GLY A 25 3.34 24.63 13.05
C GLY A 25 3.42 23.31 12.29
N ILE A 26 4.47 23.12 11.46
CA ILE A 26 4.72 21.87 10.74
C ILE A 26 5.00 20.73 11.72
N LEU A 27 5.83 20.94 12.73
CA LEU A 27 6.13 19.94 13.76
C LEU A 27 4.88 19.53 14.53
N SER A 28 4.06 20.50 14.95
CA SER A 28 2.79 20.25 15.62
C SER A 28 1.83 19.45 14.75
N PHE A 29 1.72 19.81 13.47
CA PHE A 29 0.89 19.07 12.50
C PHE A 29 1.37 17.63 12.31
N LEU A 30 2.69 17.41 12.16
CA LEU A 30 3.28 16.08 12.03
C LEU A 30 3.08 15.25 13.30
N TYR A 31 3.22 15.86 14.47
CA TYR A 31 2.98 15.21 15.75
C TYR A 31 1.51 14.79 15.89
N PHE A 32 0.57 15.69 15.63
CA PHE A 32 -0.86 15.38 15.67
C PHE A 32 -1.24 14.30 14.65
N ARG A 33 -0.61 14.30 13.47
CA ARG A 33 -0.82 13.24 12.47
C ARG A 33 -0.21 11.88 12.88
N ALA A 34 0.92 11.90 13.56
CA ALA A 34 1.60 10.68 14.00
C ALA A 34 0.97 10.05 15.24
N PHE A 35 0.50 10.86 16.19
CA PHE A 35 0.01 10.40 17.50
C PHE A 35 -1.47 10.68 17.77
N GLY A 36 -2.11 11.53 16.97
CA GLY A 36 -3.53 11.84 17.12
C GLY A 36 -4.46 10.81 16.49
N GLY A 37 -5.71 10.80 16.97
CA GLY A 37 -6.80 9.98 16.47
C GLY A 37 -6.66 8.48 16.74
N LEU A 38 -7.54 7.69 16.12
CA LEU A 38 -7.60 6.23 16.27
C LEU A 38 -6.32 5.53 15.77
N LEU A 39 -5.61 6.11 14.79
CA LEU A 39 -4.37 5.55 14.25
C LEU A 39 -3.17 5.77 15.18
N GLY A 40 -3.21 6.75 16.08
CA GLY A 40 -2.14 7.00 17.05
C GLY A 40 -2.00 5.91 18.12
N GLN A 41 -3.13 5.26 18.43
CA GLN A 41 -3.22 4.16 19.41
C GLN A 41 -2.66 2.84 18.87
N ILE A 42 -2.51 2.72 17.54
CA ILE A 42 -2.05 1.49 16.90
C ILE A 42 -0.52 1.43 16.95
N SER A 43 -0.01 0.34 17.53
CA SER A 43 1.41 0.06 17.64
C SER A 43 2.07 -0.18 16.28
N GLY A 44 3.36 0.14 16.15
CA GLY A 44 4.13 -0.05 14.92
C GLY A 44 5.48 0.68 14.95
N PRO A 45 6.29 0.53 13.89
CA PRO A 45 7.56 1.22 13.75
C PRO A 45 7.40 2.73 13.87
N PHE A 46 8.31 3.39 14.60
CA PHE A 46 8.25 4.84 14.80
C PHE A 46 8.26 5.61 13.47
N ASP A 47 9.16 5.23 12.56
CA ASP A 47 9.35 5.87 11.25
C ASP A 47 8.11 5.75 10.36
N ALA A 48 7.34 4.66 10.52
CA ALA A 48 6.11 4.41 9.78
C ALA A 48 4.97 5.36 10.19
N ARG A 49 5.05 6.02 11.35
CA ARG A 49 4.03 6.98 11.82
C ARG A 49 4.10 8.29 11.02
N PHE A 50 5.30 8.73 10.67
CA PHE A 50 5.54 10.01 10.01
C PHE A 50 5.52 9.90 8.49
N SER A 51 6.08 8.82 7.94
CA SER A 51 6.26 8.68 6.50
C SER A 51 6.12 7.24 6.03
N ARG A 52 6.05 7.07 4.71
CA ARG A 52 6.05 5.75 4.05
C ARG A 52 7.47 5.25 3.76
N LEU A 53 8.50 5.99 4.18
CA LEU A 53 9.90 5.66 3.92
C LEU A 53 10.25 4.28 4.47
N TRP A 54 9.71 3.92 5.64
CA TRP A 54 9.86 2.60 6.21
C TRP A 54 9.44 1.49 5.22
N MET A 55 8.30 1.63 4.56
CA MET A 55 7.82 0.67 3.58
C MET A 55 8.71 0.65 2.32
N ILE A 56 9.10 1.82 1.82
CA ILE A 56 9.95 1.94 0.63
C ILE A 56 11.31 1.27 0.86
N GLN A 57 11.94 1.54 2.00
CA GLN A 57 13.24 0.97 2.38
C GLN A 57 13.21 -0.56 2.40
N HIS A 58 12.21 -1.15 3.06
CA HIS A 58 12.11 -2.61 3.19
C HIS A 58 11.63 -3.29 1.89
N SER A 59 10.88 -2.58 1.06
CA SER A 59 10.60 -3.03 -0.32
C SER A 59 11.85 -3.02 -1.18
N TRP A 60 12.67 -1.96 -1.09
CA TRP A 60 13.93 -1.85 -1.82
C TRP A 60 14.94 -2.93 -1.42
N GLN A 61 14.99 -3.28 -0.13
CA GLN A 61 15.82 -4.36 0.39
C GLN A 61 15.26 -5.77 0.13
N GLY A 62 14.03 -5.90 -0.40
CA GLY A 62 13.39 -7.19 -0.65
C GLY A 62 13.02 -7.99 0.61
N ASN A 63 13.09 -7.40 1.81
CA ASN A 63 12.91 -8.08 3.09
C ASN A 63 11.56 -7.77 3.78
N MET A 64 10.64 -7.10 3.07
CA MET A 64 9.34 -6.67 3.61
C MET A 64 8.53 -7.80 4.26
N HIS A 65 8.54 -9.01 3.67
CA HIS A 65 7.83 -10.18 4.20
C HIS A 65 8.38 -10.62 5.57
N LYS A 66 9.70 -10.66 5.74
CA LYS A 66 10.35 -11.01 7.02
C LYS A 66 10.05 -9.97 8.08
N ARG A 67 10.15 -8.70 7.71
CA ARG A 67 9.88 -7.57 8.61
C ARG A 67 8.44 -7.50 9.05
N MET A 68 7.50 -7.77 8.15
CA MET A 68 6.09 -7.86 8.52
C MET A 68 5.83 -9.01 9.51
N LEU A 69 6.49 -10.16 9.31
CA LEU A 69 6.40 -11.28 10.24
C LEU A 69 6.97 -10.93 11.63
N GLU A 70 8.14 -10.28 11.69
CA GLU A 70 8.72 -9.78 12.94
C GLU A 70 7.79 -8.80 13.66
N LEU A 71 7.19 -7.87 12.91
CA LEU A 71 6.27 -6.90 13.48
C LEU A 71 4.99 -7.53 14.02
N ARG A 72 4.44 -8.54 13.33
CA ARG A 72 3.29 -9.31 13.83
C ARG A 72 3.62 -10.05 15.12
N LYS A 73 4.83 -10.61 15.23
CA LYS A 73 5.30 -11.26 16.48
C LYS A 73 5.45 -10.26 17.63
N ARG A 74 5.79 -9.00 17.35
CA ARG A 74 6.03 -7.97 18.37
C ARG A 74 4.78 -7.18 18.77
N TYR A 75 3.93 -6.84 17.81
CA TYR A 75 2.80 -5.91 17.96
C TYR A 75 1.44 -6.58 17.69
N GLU A 76 1.40 -7.91 17.61
CA GLU A 76 0.21 -8.73 17.42
C GLU A 76 -0.56 -8.44 16.11
N ASN A 77 -1.88 -8.35 16.20
CA ASN A 77 -2.82 -8.42 15.08
C ASN A 77 -2.95 -7.11 14.30
N HIS A 78 -2.49 -5.98 14.84
CA HIS A 78 -2.67 -4.67 14.23
C HIS A 78 -1.36 -3.87 14.28
N VAL A 79 -0.79 -3.61 13.10
CA VAL A 79 0.49 -2.91 12.98
C VAL A 79 0.33 -1.72 12.06
N ARG A 80 0.68 -0.53 12.54
CA ARG A 80 0.74 0.66 11.69
C ARG A 80 1.97 0.61 10.79
N THR A 81 1.75 0.59 9.47
CA THR A 81 2.82 0.47 8.44
C THR A 81 3.01 1.74 7.63
N GLY A 82 2.17 2.75 7.86
CA GLY A 82 2.31 4.07 7.26
C GLY A 82 1.46 5.11 7.99
N PRO A 83 1.54 6.39 7.58
CA PRO A 83 0.82 7.46 8.26
C PRO A 83 -0.70 7.26 8.27
N ASN A 84 -1.24 6.69 7.19
CA ASN A 84 -2.66 6.40 7.00
C ASN A 84 -2.90 4.91 6.66
N GLU A 85 -1.98 4.01 7.04
CA GLU A 85 -2.03 2.60 6.65
C GLU A 85 -1.80 1.68 7.85
N VAL A 86 -2.66 0.67 7.97
CA VAL A 86 -2.60 -0.34 9.04
C VAL A 86 -2.63 -1.72 8.40
N SER A 87 -1.70 -2.57 8.80
CA SER A 87 -1.72 -4.00 8.51
C SER A 87 -2.53 -4.71 9.57
N VAL A 88 -3.53 -5.46 9.14
CA VAL A 88 -4.41 -6.24 10.01
C VAL A 88 -4.16 -7.72 9.73
N ALA A 89 -3.87 -8.47 10.79
CA ALA A 89 -3.62 -9.90 10.79
C ALA A 89 -4.60 -10.63 11.73
N ASP A 90 -5.87 -10.23 11.70
CA ASP A 90 -6.95 -10.83 12.48
C ASP A 90 -7.93 -11.57 11.56
N LEU A 91 -8.30 -12.80 11.95
CA LEU A 91 -9.24 -13.65 11.22
C LEU A 91 -10.64 -13.02 11.18
N SER A 92 -11.06 -12.36 12.27
CA SER A 92 -12.38 -11.72 12.33
C SER A 92 -12.51 -10.53 11.36
N ALA A 93 -11.39 -9.86 11.07
CA ALA A 93 -11.32 -8.74 10.15
C ALA A 93 -11.42 -9.17 8.68
N ILE A 94 -11.02 -10.39 8.32
CA ILE A 94 -11.06 -10.88 6.92
C ILE A 94 -12.48 -10.79 6.37
N LYS A 95 -13.46 -11.32 7.10
CA LYS A 95 -14.87 -11.26 6.68
C LYS A 95 -15.38 -9.82 6.62
N LYS A 96 -14.95 -8.94 7.53
CA LYS A 96 -15.39 -7.54 7.56
C LYS A 96 -14.82 -6.72 6.40
N ILE A 97 -13.60 -7.01 5.95
CA ILE A 97 -12.88 -6.24 4.94
C ILE A 97 -13.13 -6.78 3.52
N TYR A 98 -13.11 -8.10 3.34
CA TYR A 98 -13.09 -8.73 2.01
C TYR A 98 -14.44 -9.26 1.53
N THR A 99 -15.51 -9.13 2.32
CA THR A 99 -16.86 -9.53 1.84
C THR A 99 -17.38 -8.55 0.78
N ALA A 100 -18.14 -9.07 -0.18
CA ALA A 100 -18.82 -8.26 -1.19
C ALA A 100 -19.83 -7.30 -0.54
N GLY A 101 -19.93 -6.07 -1.07
CA GLY A 101 -20.85 -5.05 -0.54
C GLY A 101 -20.36 -4.36 0.75
N THR A 102 -19.10 -4.57 1.14
CA THR A 102 -18.50 -3.81 2.24
C THR A 102 -18.20 -2.37 1.81
N LYS A 103 -17.96 -1.49 2.80
CA LYS A 103 -17.55 -0.10 2.56
C LYS A 103 -16.06 0.05 2.21
N PHE A 104 -15.33 -1.06 2.13
CA PHE A 104 -13.89 -1.07 1.89
C PHE A 104 -13.61 -1.22 0.39
N SER A 105 -13.35 -0.10 -0.27
CA SER A 105 -12.88 -0.10 -1.66
C SER A 105 -11.36 -0.21 -1.74
N LYS A 106 -10.86 -0.70 -2.88
CA LYS A 106 -9.43 -0.72 -3.18
C LYS A 106 -8.84 0.70 -3.07
N SER A 107 -7.64 0.80 -2.49
CA SER A 107 -6.92 2.06 -2.31
C SER A 107 -6.67 2.77 -3.64
N ILE A 108 -6.51 4.10 -3.61
CA ILE A 108 -6.14 4.92 -4.79
C ILE A 108 -4.88 4.43 -5.50
N ARG A 109 -3.99 3.74 -4.77
CA ARG A 109 -2.78 3.11 -5.31
C ARG A 109 -3.06 2.07 -6.39
N TYR A 110 -4.23 1.43 -6.38
CA TYR A 110 -4.58 0.48 -7.44
C TYR A 110 -4.70 1.16 -8.82
N GLY A 111 -4.96 2.48 -8.85
CA GLY A 111 -4.93 3.25 -10.11
C GLY A 111 -3.57 3.20 -10.82
N LEU A 112 -2.47 2.98 -10.08
CA LEU A 112 -1.15 2.79 -10.68
C LEU A 112 -1.08 1.51 -11.53
N PHE A 113 -1.82 0.47 -11.15
CA PHE A 113 -1.89 -0.77 -11.90
C PHE A 113 -2.88 -0.70 -13.05
N GLN A 114 -3.97 0.07 -12.93
CA GLN A 114 -4.97 0.24 -13.98
C GLN A 114 -4.39 0.94 -15.22
N GLY A 115 -3.53 1.95 -15.01
CA GLY A 115 -2.94 2.73 -16.09
C GLY A 115 -4.02 3.35 -16.99
N HIS A 116 -3.95 3.08 -18.29
CA HIS A 116 -4.91 3.56 -19.30
C HIS A 116 -5.94 2.51 -19.72
N ARG A 117 -6.00 1.35 -19.04
CA ARG A 117 -6.92 0.26 -19.42
C ARG A 117 -8.34 0.61 -19.02
N LYS A 118 -9.25 0.56 -19.99
CA LYS A 118 -10.70 0.74 -19.77
C LYS A 118 -11.34 -0.45 -19.05
N PHE A 119 -10.76 -1.64 -19.20
CA PHE A 119 -11.19 -2.87 -18.54
C PHE A 119 -10.05 -3.42 -17.69
N ASP A 120 -10.26 -3.54 -16.37
CA ASP A 120 -9.28 -4.12 -15.45
C ASP A 120 -9.96 -4.71 -14.21
N LEU A 121 -10.18 -6.03 -14.23
CA LEU A 121 -10.83 -6.74 -13.13
C LEU A 121 -10.03 -6.64 -11.81
N SER A 122 -8.71 -6.50 -11.88
CA SER A 122 -7.85 -6.52 -10.68
C SER A 122 -7.70 -5.14 -10.07
N ALA A 123 -7.54 -4.10 -10.89
CA ALA A 123 -7.28 -2.74 -10.43
C ALA A 123 -8.52 -1.86 -10.28
N GLU A 124 -9.66 -2.23 -10.89
CA GLU A 124 -10.90 -1.45 -10.79
C GLU A 124 -11.32 -1.27 -9.32
N ARG A 125 -11.60 -0.02 -8.96
CA ARG A 125 -11.91 0.42 -7.58
C ARG A 125 -13.39 0.68 -7.38
N ASN A 126 -14.12 0.96 -8.46
CA ASN A 126 -15.56 1.15 -8.41
C ASN A 126 -16.25 -0.21 -8.40
N GLU A 127 -16.95 -0.53 -7.31
CA GLU A 127 -17.57 -1.85 -7.12
C GLU A 127 -18.66 -2.17 -8.16
N CYS A 128 -19.41 -1.16 -8.63
CA CYS A 128 -20.43 -1.35 -9.66
C CYS A 128 -19.82 -1.74 -11.01
N ILE A 129 -18.72 -1.06 -11.38
CA ILE A 129 -17.97 -1.36 -12.60
C ILE A 129 -17.29 -2.73 -12.46
N HIS A 130 -16.61 -2.96 -11.34
CA HIS A 130 -15.94 -4.22 -11.04
C HIS A 130 -16.90 -5.42 -11.07
N SER A 131 -18.09 -5.29 -10.48
CA SER A 131 -19.16 -6.30 -10.54
C SER A 131 -19.59 -6.59 -11.97
N SER A 132 -19.78 -5.54 -12.78
CA SER A 132 -20.14 -5.69 -14.20
C SER A 132 -19.05 -6.38 -15.00
N GLN A 133 -17.78 -5.98 -14.81
CA GLN A 133 -16.62 -6.61 -15.45
C GLN A 133 -16.46 -8.08 -15.04
N ARG A 134 -16.64 -8.38 -13.74
CA ARG A 134 -16.59 -9.74 -13.20
C ARG A 134 -17.63 -10.63 -13.85
N ARG A 135 -18.87 -10.13 -14.02
CA ARG A 135 -19.96 -10.88 -14.66
C ARG A 135 -19.65 -11.27 -16.10
N LEU A 136 -18.98 -10.40 -16.86
CA LEU A 136 -18.58 -10.70 -18.24
C LEU A 136 -17.56 -11.83 -18.32
N VAL A 137 -16.66 -11.91 -17.34
CA VAL A 137 -15.52 -12.85 -17.37
C VAL A 137 -15.83 -14.16 -16.64
N SER A 138 -16.76 -14.15 -15.68
CA SER A 138 -17.03 -15.31 -14.82
C SER A 138 -17.47 -16.57 -15.56
N GLN A 139 -18.10 -16.43 -16.73
CA GLN A 139 -18.57 -17.57 -17.52
C GLN A 139 -17.41 -18.44 -18.03
N ILE A 140 -16.31 -17.82 -18.45
CA ILE A 140 -15.13 -18.50 -18.99
C ILE A 140 -14.38 -19.27 -17.89
N TYR A 141 -14.52 -18.84 -16.63
CA TYR A 141 -13.98 -19.52 -15.45
C TYR A 141 -14.97 -20.49 -14.80
N SER A 142 -16.07 -20.85 -15.48
CA SER A 142 -17.00 -21.86 -14.99
C SER A 142 -16.39 -23.27 -15.06
N MET A 143 -16.87 -24.17 -14.21
CA MET A 143 -16.40 -25.57 -14.21
C MET A 143 -16.63 -26.28 -15.55
N GLU A 144 -17.65 -25.87 -16.30
CA GLU A 144 -17.94 -26.42 -17.63
C GLU A 144 -16.91 -25.93 -18.65
N ALA A 145 -16.70 -24.62 -18.76
CA ALA A 145 -15.70 -24.04 -19.65
C ALA A 145 -14.27 -24.51 -19.32
N LEU A 146 -13.97 -24.77 -18.03
CA LEU A 146 -12.67 -25.29 -17.60
C LEU A 146 -12.39 -26.72 -18.09
N LYS A 147 -13.40 -27.58 -18.22
CA LYS A 147 -13.23 -28.94 -18.77
C LYS A 147 -12.80 -28.89 -20.23
N ASP A 148 -13.41 -27.99 -21.00
CA ASP A 148 -13.04 -27.81 -22.41
C ASP A 148 -11.61 -27.26 -22.56
N LEU A 149 -11.12 -26.51 -21.56
CA LEU A 149 -9.77 -25.96 -21.52
C LEU A 149 -8.70 -26.97 -21.04
N GLU A 150 -9.09 -28.02 -20.31
CA GLU A 150 -8.19 -28.99 -19.68
C GLU A 150 -7.25 -29.64 -20.69
N GLN A 151 -7.80 -30.13 -21.81
CA GLN A 151 -7.01 -30.77 -22.87
C GLN A 151 -5.91 -29.84 -23.43
N TYR A 152 -6.23 -28.55 -23.63
CA TYR A 152 -5.25 -27.59 -24.15
C TYR A 152 -4.13 -27.31 -23.16
N VAL A 153 -4.43 -27.31 -21.86
CA VAL A 153 -3.42 -27.13 -20.81
C VAL A 153 -2.53 -28.37 -20.72
N ASP A 154 -3.12 -29.57 -20.75
CA ASP A 154 -2.38 -30.82 -20.72
C ASP A 154 -1.41 -30.95 -21.89
N ASP A 155 -1.87 -30.64 -23.10
CA ASP A 155 -1.02 -30.63 -24.29
C ASP A 155 0.18 -29.67 -24.15
N ALA A 156 -0.06 -28.47 -23.58
CA ALA A 156 0.99 -27.49 -23.32
C ALA A 156 1.99 -27.97 -22.27
N VAL A 157 1.52 -28.62 -21.20
CA VAL A 157 2.36 -29.18 -20.12
C VAL A 157 3.23 -30.32 -20.64
N VAL A 158 2.64 -31.23 -21.43
CA VAL A 158 3.37 -32.35 -22.06
C VAL A 158 4.43 -31.81 -23.01
N HIS A 159 4.06 -30.85 -23.87
CA HIS A 159 4.99 -30.24 -24.81
C HIS A 159 6.16 -29.56 -24.09
N PHE A 160 5.86 -28.77 -23.05
CA PHE A 160 6.87 -28.10 -22.23
C PHE A 160 7.81 -29.10 -21.57
N SER A 161 7.27 -30.16 -20.96
CA SER A 161 8.04 -31.19 -20.27
C SER A 161 9.00 -31.92 -21.21
N ARG A 162 8.52 -32.28 -22.40
CA ARG A 162 9.37 -32.89 -23.45
C ARG A 162 10.52 -31.96 -23.84
N LYS A 163 10.23 -30.67 -24.09
CA LYS A 163 11.27 -29.69 -24.46
C LYS A 163 12.29 -29.43 -23.36
N MET A 164 11.87 -29.51 -22.10
CA MET A 164 12.78 -29.40 -20.97
C MET A 164 13.69 -30.63 -20.86
N GLN A 165 13.15 -31.84 -21.08
CA GLN A 165 13.94 -33.08 -21.09
C GLN A 165 14.96 -33.09 -22.24
N ASP A 166 14.56 -32.70 -23.45
CA ASP A 166 15.45 -32.60 -24.62
C ASP A 166 16.63 -31.63 -24.42
N ARG A 167 16.51 -30.66 -23.49
CA ARG A 167 17.57 -29.68 -23.17
C ARG A 167 18.44 -30.05 -21.96
N LEU A 168 17.98 -30.99 -21.15
CA LEU A 168 18.66 -31.45 -19.93
C LEU A 168 19.41 -32.77 -20.14
N GLY A 169 19.12 -33.50 -21.23
CA GLY A 169 19.97 -34.56 -21.78
C GLY A 169 20.97 -34.02 -22.79
#